data_AF-A0AAJ3V3L9-F1
#
_entry.id   AF-A0AAJ3V3L9-F1
#
_cell.length_a   1.000
_cell.length_b   1.000
_cell.length_c   1.000
_cell.angle_alpha   90.00
_cell.angle_beta   90.00
_cell.angle_gamma   90.00
#
_symmetry.space_group_name_H-M   'P 1'
#
loop_
_entity.id
_entity.type
_entity.pdbx_description
1 polymer ?
#
loop_
_entity_poly.entity_id
_entity_poly.type
_entity_poly.pdbx_seq_one_letter_code
_entity_poly.pdbx_strand_id
1 'polypeptide(L)'
;MKRLMTVIAIILLTGCTANSSHSAYTINEEYELINTSGNAFELFPKQDAVYATQHVPAKIVEIAWDDIYIIAKQIEEKSDPNNPESSITNKRSEHYWIIDMNNNRRFGPYNEKQFQEQKEAFRISEQLQTVETYLNEQNKRSVNA
;
A
#
# COMPACT_ATOMS: atom_id res chain seq x y z
N MET A 1 -46.04 32.69 -37.47
CA MET A 1 -44.67 32.44 -37.98
C MET A 1 -43.64 33.12 -37.06
N LYS A 2 -42.95 32.33 -36.21
CA LYS A 2 -41.63 32.59 -35.58
C LYS A 2 -41.39 31.46 -34.56
N ARG A 3 -40.54 30.50 -34.91
CA ARG A 3 -39.18 30.29 -34.36
C ARG A 3 -39.19 29.87 -32.88
N LEU A 4 -38.82 28.62 -32.60
CA LEU A 4 -37.62 28.28 -31.83
C LEU A 4 -37.36 26.76 -31.94
N MET A 5 -36.40 26.35 -32.77
CA MET A 5 -35.82 25.01 -32.67
C MET A 5 -34.84 25.04 -31.50
N THR A 6 -35.19 24.41 -30.38
CA THR A 6 -34.26 24.18 -29.28
C THR A 6 -33.42 22.96 -29.62
N VAL A 7 -32.21 23.19 -30.12
CA VAL A 7 -31.18 22.16 -30.27
C VAL A 7 -30.66 21.84 -28.87
N ILE A 8 -31.05 20.70 -28.31
CA ILE A 8 -30.48 20.18 -27.07
C ILE A 8 -29.12 19.58 -27.42
N ALA A 9 -28.06 20.33 -27.11
CA ALA A 9 -26.69 19.87 -27.19
C ALA A 9 -26.44 18.87 -26.06
N ILE A 10 -26.40 17.59 -26.39
CA ILE A 10 -25.98 16.52 -25.47
C ILE A 10 -24.46 16.65 -25.34
N ILE A 11 -24.01 17.30 -24.27
CA ILE A 11 -22.61 17.27 -23.85
C ILE A 11 -22.37 15.87 -23.30
N LEU A 12 -21.85 14.99 -24.17
CA LEU A 12 -21.26 13.72 -23.74
C LEU A 12 -20.00 14.07 -22.94
N LEU A 13 -20.13 14.14 -21.62
CA LEU A 13 -19.01 14.04 -20.70
C LEU A 13 -18.41 12.64 -20.85
N THR A 14 -17.53 12.47 -21.84
CA THR A 14 -16.60 11.37 -21.87
C THR A 14 -15.67 11.56 -20.68
N GLY A 15 -16.01 10.94 -19.55
CA GLY A 15 -15.10 10.82 -18.42
C GLY A 15 -13.84 10.13 -18.91
N CYS A 16 -12.70 10.79 -18.78
CA CYS A 16 -11.42 10.13 -18.90
C CYS A 16 -11.34 9.10 -17.77
N THR A 17 -11.62 7.84 -18.05
CA THR A 17 -11.14 6.75 -17.19
C THR A 17 -9.63 6.74 -17.37
N ALA A 18 -8.92 7.47 -16.52
CA ALA A 18 -7.50 7.27 -16.36
C ALA A 18 -7.33 5.86 -15.80
N ASN A 19 -7.12 4.88 -16.68
CA ASN A 19 -6.60 3.58 -16.29
C ASN A 19 -5.15 3.80 -15.84
N SER A 20 -4.97 4.33 -14.64
CA SER A 20 -3.72 4.15 -13.92
C SER A 20 -3.66 2.67 -13.57
N SER A 21 -3.03 1.86 -14.42
CA SER A 21 -2.73 0.48 -14.13
C SER A 21 -1.64 0.44 -13.05
N HIS A 22 -2.01 0.74 -11.81
CA HIS A 22 -1.15 0.44 -10.68
C HIS A 22 -1.08 -1.07 -10.57
N SER A 23 0.14 -1.62 -10.49
CA SER A 23 0.27 -3.03 -10.14
C SER A 23 -0.13 -3.20 -8.68
N ALA A 24 -1.29 -3.81 -8.48
CA ALA A 24 -1.80 -4.19 -7.17
C ALA A 24 -1.51 -5.69 -6.95
N TYR A 25 -0.99 -6.01 -5.77
CA TYR A 25 -0.69 -7.36 -5.35
C TYR A 25 -1.60 -7.72 -4.19
N THR A 26 -2.42 -8.75 -4.40
CA THR A 26 -3.39 -9.19 -3.39
C THR A 26 -2.67 -9.88 -2.24
N ILE A 27 -2.87 -9.35 -1.02
CA ILE A 27 -2.45 -9.99 0.23
C ILE A 27 -3.53 -10.99 0.66
N ASN A 28 -4.77 -10.51 0.69
CA ASN A 28 -5.98 -11.31 0.90
C ASN A 28 -7.21 -10.59 0.30
N GLU A 29 -8.42 -11.03 0.65
CA GLU A 29 -9.67 -10.39 0.18
C GLU A 29 -9.84 -8.95 0.66
N GLU A 30 -9.15 -8.55 1.73
CA GLU A 30 -9.33 -7.26 2.41
C GLU A 30 -8.18 -6.27 2.17
N TYR A 31 -6.98 -6.72 1.81
CA TYR A 31 -5.80 -5.87 1.65
C TYR A 31 -5.05 -6.13 0.35
N GLU A 32 -4.43 -5.08 -0.16
CA GLU A 32 -3.50 -5.12 -1.27
C GLU A 32 -2.27 -4.25 -1.02
N LEU A 33 -1.18 -4.67 -1.66
CA LEU A 33 0.02 -3.87 -1.81
C LEU A 33 -0.03 -3.16 -3.17
N ILE A 34 -0.06 -1.83 -3.17
CA ILE A 34 -0.16 -1.03 -4.40
C ILE A 34 1.21 -0.44 -4.72
N ASN A 35 1.71 -0.64 -5.93
CA ASN A 35 2.86 0.10 -6.44
C ASN A 35 2.40 1.50 -6.90
N THR A 36 2.77 2.52 -6.13
CA THR A 36 2.42 3.91 -6.45
C THR A 36 3.47 4.61 -7.31
N SER A 37 4.74 4.21 -7.20
CA SER A 37 5.80 4.61 -8.14
C SER A 37 7.07 3.78 -7.98
N GLY A 38 7.59 3.16 -9.05
CA GLY A 38 8.88 2.45 -9.01
C GLY A 38 8.93 1.34 -7.96
N ASN A 39 9.60 1.59 -6.83
CA ASN A 39 9.68 0.72 -5.66
C ASN A 39 8.97 1.28 -4.42
N ALA A 40 8.10 2.27 -4.60
CA ALA A 40 7.21 2.81 -3.58
C ALA A 40 5.94 1.95 -3.52
N PHE A 41 5.85 1.13 -2.47
CA PHE A 41 4.69 0.31 -2.19
C PHE A 41 3.94 0.86 -0.98
N GLU A 42 2.61 0.88 -1.10
CA GLU A 42 1.67 1.24 -0.03
C GLU A 42 0.81 0.03 0.33
N LEU A 43 0.48 -0.12 1.61
CA LEU A 43 -0.44 -1.14 2.08
C LEU A 43 -1.81 -0.50 2.25
N PHE A 44 -2.76 -0.99 1.47
CA PHE A 44 -4.07 -0.38 1.32
C PHE A 44 -5.18 -1.41 1.59
N PRO A 45 -6.18 -1.07 2.42
CA PRO A 45 -7.37 -1.89 2.55
C PRO A 45 -8.28 -1.72 1.32
N LYS A 46 -8.77 -2.82 0.76
CA LYS A 46 -9.62 -2.88 -0.44
C LYS A 46 -11.04 -2.37 -0.21
N GLN A 47 -11.53 -2.41 1.03
CA GLN A 47 -12.90 -2.00 1.39
C GLN A 47 -12.97 -0.57 1.95
N ASP A 48 -14.19 -0.01 1.92
CA ASP A 48 -14.61 1.39 2.18
C ASP A 48 -13.91 2.15 3.32
N ALA A 49 -14.12 3.47 3.34
CA ALA A 49 -13.54 4.50 4.23
C ALA A 49 -13.40 4.16 5.72
N VAL A 50 -14.11 3.16 6.24
CA VAL A 50 -13.96 2.61 7.60
C VAL A 50 -12.55 2.03 7.84
N TYR A 51 -11.90 1.51 6.80
CA TYR A 51 -10.55 0.94 6.89
C TYR A 51 -9.44 1.94 6.52
N ALA A 52 -9.79 3.14 6.04
CA ALA A 52 -8.81 4.14 5.60
C ALA A 52 -7.78 4.51 6.67
N THR A 53 -8.14 4.39 7.96
CA THR A 53 -7.22 4.62 9.09
C THR A 53 -6.10 3.59 9.21
N GLN A 54 -6.19 2.46 8.50
CA GLN A 54 -5.16 1.42 8.49
C GLN A 54 -4.16 1.52 7.35
N HIS A 55 -4.34 2.47 6.44
CA HIS A 55 -3.38 2.77 5.38
C HIS A 55 -1.96 2.86 5.94
N VAL A 56 -1.00 2.16 5.35
CA VAL A 56 0.41 2.37 5.65
C VAL A 56 1.05 3.03 4.42
N PRO A 57 1.54 4.27 4.55
CA PRO A 57 2.08 5.01 3.42
C PRO A 57 3.38 4.39 2.91
N ALA A 58 3.76 4.79 1.70
CA ALA A 58 5.04 4.41 1.12
C ALA A 58 6.20 4.96 1.97
N LYS A 59 7.37 4.31 1.97
CA LYS A 59 7.78 3.20 1.11
C LYS A 59 7.94 1.91 1.90
N ILE A 60 7.02 0.97 1.70
CA ILE A 60 7.12 -0.37 2.27
C ILE A 60 8.21 -1.14 1.53
N VAL A 61 9.19 -1.65 2.28
CA VAL A 61 10.37 -2.38 1.75
C VAL A 61 10.38 -3.85 2.13
N GLU A 62 9.77 -4.20 3.25
CA GLU A 62 9.59 -5.59 3.68
C GLU A 62 8.16 -5.81 4.18
N ILE A 63 7.63 -7.01 3.94
CA ILE A 63 6.27 -7.38 4.31
C ILE A 63 6.18 -8.88 4.62
N ALA A 64 5.29 -9.26 5.53
CA ALA A 64 4.85 -10.63 5.74
C ALA A 64 3.45 -10.64 6.37
N TRP A 65 2.73 -11.75 6.30
CA TRP A 65 1.40 -11.90 6.88
C TRP A 65 1.03 -13.36 7.10
N ASP A 66 0.03 -13.56 7.96
CA ASP A 66 -0.73 -14.79 8.13
C ASP A 66 -2.23 -14.49 7.99
N ASP A 67 -3.09 -15.33 8.54
CA ASP A 67 -4.55 -15.16 8.50
C ASP A 67 -5.06 -14.06 9.47
N ILE A 68 -4.22 -13.54 10.37
CA ILE A 68 -4.61 -12.64 11.46
C ILE A 68 -3.95 -11.27 11.32
N TYR A 69 -2.67 -11.24 10.96
CA TYR A 69 -1.83 -10.06 10.96
C TYR A 69 -1.12 -9.81 9.64
N ILE A 70 -0.94 -8.54 9.30
CA ILE A 70 0.05 -8.08 8.32
C ILE A 70 1.13 -7.32 9.07
N ILE A 71 2.39 -7.63 8.81
CA ILE A 71 3.54 -6.87 9.31
C ILE A 71 4.30 -6.21 8.16
N ALA A 72 4.72 -4.97 8.36
CA ALA A 72 5.42 -4.21 7.32
C ALA A 72 6.56 -3.38 7.90
N LYS A 73 7.65 -3.28 7.13
CA LYS A 73 8.73 -2.32 7.33
C LYS A 73 8.65 -1.24 6.26
N GLN A 74 8.63 0.00 6.72
CA GLN A 74 8.63 1.21 5.92
C GLN A 74 9.96 1.95 6.11
N ILE A 75 10.49 2.54 5.04
CA ILE A 75 11.61 3.47 5.12
C ILE A 75 11.12 4.85 4.67
N GLU A 76 11.42 5.88 5.46
CA GLU A 76 11.18 7.25 5.02
C GLU A 76 12.25 7.71 4.03
N GLU A 77 11.78 8.37 2.98
CA GLU A 77 12.62 9.14 2.08
C GLU A 77 12.60 10.60 2.49
N LYS A 78 13.76 11.26 2.47
CA LYS A 78 13.86 12.71 2.65
C LYS A 78 14.18 13.35 1.31
N SER A 79 13.68 14.55 1.04
CA SER A 79 14.09 15.32 -0.12
C SER A 79 15.62 15.52 -0.12
N ASP A 80 16.25 15.38 -1.29
CA ASP A 80 17.64 15.74 -1.47
C ASP A 80 17.78 17.27 -1.32
N PRO A 81 18.54 17.78 -0.34
CA PRO A 81 18.72 19.22 -0.18
C PRO A 81 19.37 19.87 -1.41
N ASN A 82 20.06 19.11 -2.27
CA ASN A 82 20.67 19.60 -3.50
C ASN A 82 19.79 19.40 -4.74
N ASN A 83 18.72 18.60 -4.64
CA ASN A 83 17.78 18.35 -5.72
C ASN A 83 16.37 18.08 -5.15
N PRO A 84 15.53 19.12 -4.99
CA PRO A 84 14.19 18.96 -4.41
C PRO A 84 13.28 17.96 -5.14
N GLU A 85 13.56 17.69 -6.42
CA GLU A 85 12.85 16.71 -7.26
C GLU A 85 13.35 15.26 -7.06
N SER A 86 14.32 15.05 -6.16
CA SER A 86 14.90 13.75 -5.85
C SER A 86 14.77 13.45 -4.36
N SER A 87 14.63 12.17 -4.04
CA SER A 87 14.60 11.66 -2.68
C SER A 87 15.88 10.87 -2.35
N ILE A 88 16.39 11.07 -1.13
CA ILE A 88 17.46 10.26 -0.55
C ILE A 88 16.84 9.37 0.52
N THR A 89 17.13 8.07 0.47
CA THR A 89 16.75 7.11 1.51
C THR A 89 17.32 7.54 2.87
N ASN A 90 16.44 7.83 3.83
CA ASN A 90 16.88 8.09 5.19
C ASN A 90 16.97 6.76 5.95
N LYS A 91 18.13 6.10 5.90
CA LYS A 91 18.37 4.84 6.63
C LYS A 91 18.21 4.94 8.16
N ARG A 92 18.04 6.14 8.73
CA ARG A 92 17.75 6.35 10.16
C ARG A 92 16.25 6.42 10.48
N SER A 93 15.39 6.39 9.47
CA SER A 93 13.93 6.47 9.60
C SER A 93 13.28 5.17 9.14
N GLU A 94 13.51 4.10 9.91
CA GLU A 94 12.79 2.85 9.71
C GLU A 94 11.56 2.82 10.63
N HIS A 95 10.41 2.51 10.05
CA HIS A 95 9.14 2.39 10.75
C HIS A 95 8.54 1.02 10.53
N TYR A 96 7.99 0.47 11.60
CA TYR A 96 7.42 -0.86 11.61
C TYR A 96 5.95 -0.78 11.95
N TRP A 97 5.16 -1.61 11.29
CA TRP A 97 3.71 -1.60 11.37
C TRP A 97 3.18 -3.01 11.59
N ILE A 98 2.11 -3.11 12.38
CA ILE A 98 1.33 -4.33 12.53
C ILE A 98 -0.13 -3.96 12.25
N ILE A 99 -0.77 -4.68 11.34
CA ILE A 99 -2.21 -4.58 11.09
C ILE A 99 -2.85 -5.85 11.63
N ASP A 100 -3.77 -5.70 12.57
CA ASP A 100 -4.70 -6.74 13.02
C ASP A 100 -5.93 -6.68 12.11
N MET A 101 -6.04 -7.68 11.25
CA MET A 101 -7.08 -7.74 10.22
C MET A 101 -8.45 -8.03 10.85
N ASN A 102 -8.48 -8.91 11.86
CA ASN A 102 -9.72 -9.32 12.53
C ASN A 102 -10.40 -8.18 13.28
N ASN A 103 -9.61 -7.29 13.90
CA ASN A 103 -10.14 -6.18 14.69
C ASN A 103 -10.14 -4.85 13.94
N ASN A 104 -9.71 -4.82 12.67
CA ASN A 104 -9.55 -3.60 11.90
C ASN A 104 -8.68 -2.55 12.65
N ARG A 105 -7.50 -2.97 13.13
CA ARG A 105 -6.59 -2.09 13.89
C ARG A 105 -5.20 -2.04 13.29
N ARG A 106 -4.63 -0.83 13.25
CA ARG A 106 -3.24 -0.59 12.86
C ARG A 106 -2.45 -0.13 14.07
N PHE A 107 -1.27 -0.70 14.23
CA PHE A 107 -0.31 -0.41 15.27
C PHE A 107 0.99 0.10 14.64
N GLY A 108 1.57 1.14 15.22
CA GLY A 108 2.76 1.82 14.71
C GLY A 108 2.52 3.32 14.43
N PRO A 109 3.53 4.03 13.91
CA PRO A 109 4.84 3.50 13.54
C PRO A 109 5.68 3.13 14.77
N TYR A 110 6.29 1.96 14.74
CA TYR A 110 7.23 1.50 15.75
C TYR A 110 8.68 1.65 15.28
N ASN A 111 9.62 1.72 16.23
CA ASN A 111 11.01 1.36 15.95
C ASN A 111 11.20 -0.17 16.05
N GLU A 112 12.35 -0.68 15.63
CA GLU A 112 12.67 -2.11 15.63
C GLU A 112 12.45 -2.77 17.00
N LYS A 113 12.92 -2.16 18.09
CA LYS A 113 12.77 -2.72 19.44
C LYS A 113 11.30 -2.85 19.84
N GLN A 114 10.52 -1.79 19.64
CA GLN A 114 9.07 -1.80 19.91
C GLN A 114 8.35 -2.83 19.04
N PHE A 115 8.74 -2.95 17.77
CA PHE A 115 8.16 -3.93 16.85
C PHE A 115 8.39 -5.36 17.32
N GLN A 116 9.62 -5.72 17.72
CA GLN A 116 9.90 -7.05 18.24
C GLN A 116 9.12 -7.34 19.54
N GLU A 117 9.07 -6.37 20.47
CA GLU A 117 8.26 -6.49 21.69
C GLU A 117 6.77 -6.72 21.39
N GLN A 118 6.22 -6.00 20.40
CA GLN A 118 4.82 -6.17 20.00
C GLN A 118 4.58 -7.48 19.23
N LYS A 119 5.52 -7.92 18.38
CA LYS A 119 5.44 -9.23 17.73
C LYS A 119 5.40 -10.36 18.74
N GLU A 120 6.24 -10.30 19.77
CA GLU A 120 6.23 -11.26 20.87
C GLU A 120 4.90 -11.21 21.64
N ALA A 121 4.41 -10.02 21.97
CA ALA A 121 3.15 -9.84 22.68
C ALA A 121 1.93 -10.37 21.91
N PHE A 122 1.90 -10.18 20.59
CA PHE A 122 0.85 -10.68 19.70
C PHE A 122 1.08 -12.12 19.20
N ARG A 123 2.24 -12.71 19.52
CA ARG A 123 2.66 -14.07 19.10
C ARG A 123 2.74 -14.23 17.58
N ILE A 124 3.19 -13.18 16.88
CA ILE A 124 3.38 -13.16 15.43
C ILE A 124 4.68 -13.89 15.09
N SER A 125 4.58 -14.95 14.29
CA SER A 125 5.70 -15.85 13.95
C SER A 125 6.41 -15.47 12.64
N GLU A 126 5.72 -14.67 11.84
CA GLU A 126 6.03 -14.31 10.47
C GLU A 126 7.32 -13.49 10.44
N GLN A 127 8.20 -13.80 9.48
CA GLN A 127 9.45 -13.08 9.30
C GLN A 127 9.31 -12.13 8.13
N LEU A 128 9.72 -10.88 8.32
CA LEU A 128 9.74 -9.89 7.26
C LEU A 128 10.64 -10.38 6.12
N GLN A 129 10.13 -10.28 4.90
CA GLN A 129 10.87 -10.52 3.68
C GLN A 129 10.76 -9.31 2.76
N THR A 130 11.76 -9.09 1.89
CA THR A 130 11.72 -7.96 0.97
C THR A 130 10.50 -8.07 0.04
N VAL A 131 9.88 -6.92 -0.27
CA VAL A 131 8.76 -6.89 -1.21
C VAL A 131 9.14 -7.55 -2.53
N GLU A 132 10.35 -7.30 -3.05
CA GLU A 132 10.86 -7.96 -4.26
C GLU A 132 10.82 -9.50 -4.18
N THR A 133 11.28 -10.07 -3.06
CA THR A 133 11.25 -11.53 -2.84
C THR A 133 9.82 -12.04 -2.90
N TYR A 134 8.91 -11.37 -2.19
CA TYR A 134 7.49 -11.72 -2.19
C TYR A 134 6.87 -11.68 -3.61
N LEU A 135 7.11 -10.59 -4.36
CA LEU A 135 6.57 -10.44 -5.72
C LEU A 135 7.07 -11.54 -6.67
N ASN A 136 8.35 -11.90 -6.55
CA ASN A 136 8.94 -12.97 -7.34
C ASN A 136 8.32 -14.34 -7.02
N GLU A 137 7.97 -14.60 -5.76
CA GLU A 137 7.29 -15.83 -5.36
C GLU A 137 5.85 -15.90 -5.88
N GLN A 138 5.10 -14.80 -5.84
CA GLN A 138 3.75 -14.73 -6.40
C GLN A 138 3.73 -15.00 -7.90
N ASN A 139 4.65 -14.37 -8.64
CA ASN A 139 4.79 -14.57 -10.08
C ASN A 139 5.14 -16.03 -10.43
N LYS A 140 5.95 -16.71 -9.61
CA LYS A 140 6.24 -18.14 -9.81
C LYS A 140 5.01 -19.02 -9.58
N ARG A 141 4.15 -18.68 -8.61
CA ARG A 141 2.92 -19.44 -8.34
C ARG A 141 1.90 -19.29 -9.46
N SER A 142 1.74 -18.08 -10.01
CA SER A 142 0.80 -17.84 -11.11
C SER A 142 1.23 -18.50 -12.43
N VAL A 143 2.53 -18.69 -12.66
CA VAL A 143 3.05 -19.38 -13.86
C VAL A 143 2.90 -20.90 -13.77
N ASN A 144 2.80 -21.47 -12.56
CA ASN A 144 2.73 -22.92 -12.34
C ASN A 144 1.32 -23.43 -11.97
N ALA A 145 0.30 -22.58 -12.01
CA ALA A 145 -1.10 -22.91 -11.77
C ALA A 145 -1.85 -23.10 -13.09
#